data_AF-A0A3M2BU22-F1
#
_entry.id   AF-A0A3M2BU22-F1
#
_cell.length_a   1.000
_cell.length_b   1.000
_cell.length_c   1.000
_cell.angle_alpha   90.00
_cell.angle_beta   90.00
_cell.angle_gamma   90.00
#
_symmetry.space_group_name_H-M   'P 1'
#
loop_
_entity.id
_entity.type
_entity.pdbx_description
1 polymer ?
#
loop_
_entity_poly.entity_id
_entity_poly.type
_entity_poly.pdbx_seq_one_letter_code
_entity_poly.pdbx_strand_id
1 'polypeptide(L)'
;MNPPSSEAGVHPATRRISSTVALTLLRVLRAQDIPAEVLEDEDPVVTMPRRLGLSEVVERQIRNYEEDVRRGVKATDQEFEDLVKLVIRRPDSEEIFLEAGRRLALPEGGIPYRDGGSRWPDVVVYALARRRARRLLRRLFGRRLGGFADGAFALEASAHLLVRSDPGGDACALMTGLCHGVLERTLLCRCEVVHTLCQARGDEHCRWEVRASG
;
A
#
# COMPACT_ATOMS: atom_id res chain seq x y z
N MET A 1 45.73 -27.65 10.22
CA MET A 1 44.30 -27.99 10.42
C MET A 1 43.59 -26.70 10.79
N ASN A 2 42.94 -26.05 9.82
CA ASN A 2 42.04 -24.92 10.09
C ASN A 2 40.60 -25.47 10.19
N PRO A 3 39.76 -24.98 11.12
CA PRO A 3 38.36 -25.33 11.12
C PRO A 3 37.65 -24.68 9.92
N PRO A 4 36.61 -25.31 9.35
CA PRO A 4 35.85 -24.70 8.28
C PRO A 4 35.02 -23.53 8.81
N SER A 5 35.11 -22.41 8.09
CA SER A 5 34.28 -21.23 8.28
C SER A 5 32.80 -21.59 8.25
N SER A 6 32.07 -21.11 9.25
CA SER A 6 30.63 -21.23 9.39
C SER A 6 29.92 -20.67 8.15
N GLU A 7 29.22 -21.53 7.41
CA GLU A 7 28.25 -21.11 6.41
C GLU A 7 27.16 -20.31 7.13
N ALA A 8 27.13 -19.00 6.91
CA ALA A 8 26.00 -18.17 7.31
C ALA A 8 24.79 -18.66 6.53
N GLY A 9 23.90 -19.39 7.23
CA GLY A 9 22.66 -19.89 6.65
C GLY A 9 21.89 -18.74 6.01
N VAL A 10 21.78 -18.77 4.68
CA VAL A 10 20.81 -17.95 3.94
C VAL A 10 19.45 -18.47 4.37
N HIS A 11 18.86 -17.86 5.40
CA HIS A 11 17.48 -18.13 5.76
C HIS A 11 16.62 -17.81 4.54
N PRO A 12 15.81 -18.76 4.03
CA PRO A 12 14.97 -18.48 2.88
C PRO A 12 14.05 -17.31 3.22
N ALA A 13 14.12 -16.26 2.40
CA ALA A 13 13.34 -15.05 2.60
C ALA A 13 11.84 -15.43 2.70
N THR A 14 11.20 -15.04 3.80
CA THR A 14 9.81 -15.43 4.07
C THR A 14 8.88 -14.82 3.01
N ARG A 15 8.32 -15.66 2.13
CA ARG A 15 7.31 -15.25 1.14
C ARG A 15 5.95 -15.16 1.80
N ARG A 16 5.42 -13.95 1.97
CA ARG A 16 4.16 -13.72 2.70
C ARG A 16 3.32 -12.55 2.18
N ILE A 17 3.93 -11.64 1.45
CA ILE A 17 3.26 -10.46 0.92
C ILE A 17 2.51 -10.88 -0.35
N SER A 18 1.24 -10.52 -0.47
CA SER A 18 0.47 -10.80 -1.67
C SER A 18 1.13 -10.12 -2.86
N SER A 19 1.40 -10.86 -3.94
CA SER A 19 1.94 -10.29 -5.17
C SER A 19 1.01 -9.21 -5.77
N THR A 20 -0.27 -9.17 -5.37
CA THR A 20 -1.18 -8.06 -5.66
C THR A 20 -0.64 -6.71 -5.17
N VAL A 21 0.03 -6.67 -4.00
CA VAL A 21 0.62 -5.43 -3.46
C VAL A 21 1.67 -4.88 -4.43
N ALA A 22 2.61 -5.75 -4.84
CA ALA A 22 3.66 -5.42 -5.78
C ALA A 22 3.08 -5.01 -7.15
N LEU A 23 2.14 -5.81 -7.67
CA LEU A 23 1.49 -5.54 -8.94
C LEU A 23 0.75 -4.20 -8.94
N THR A 24 -0.01 -3.90 -7.88
CA THR A 24 -0.76 -2.64 -7.79
C THR A 24 0.19 -1.44 -7.71
N LEU A 25 1.27 -1.52 -6.92
CA LEU A 25 2.28 -0.45 -6.88
C LEU A 25 2.87 -0.16 -8.25
N LEU A 26 3.32 -1.20 -8.97
CA LEU A 26 3.90 -1.04 -10.30
C LEU A 26 2.89 -0.53 -11.33
N ARG A 27 1.63 -0.95 -11.25
CA ARG A 27 0.56 -0.45 -12.14
C ARG A 27 0.24 1.03 -11.88
N VAL A 28 0.21 1.47 -10.62
CA VAL A 28 0.00 2.89 -10.28
C VAL A 28 1.20 3.72 -10.70
N LEU A 29 2.42 3.26 -10.39
CA LEU A 29 3.67 3.87 -10.83
C LEU A 29 3.69 4.08 -12.35
N ARG A 30 3.33 3.04 -13.13
CA ARG A 30 3.23 3.14 -14.58
C ARG A 30 2.15 4.12 -15.03
N ALA A 31 0.97 4.07 -14.42
CA ALA A 31 -0.15 4.93 -14.79
C ALA A 31 0.17 6.43 -14.64
N GLN A 32 0.95 6.80 -13.62
CA GLN A 32 1.39 8.19 -13.44
C GLN A 32 2.39 8.67 -14.51
N ASP A 33 3.07 7.75 -15.20
CA ASP A 33 4.00 8.08 -16.29
C ASP A 33 3.33 8.09 -17.68
N ILE A 34 2.02 7.78 -17.76
CA ILE A 34 1.26 7.84 -19.01
C ILE A 34 0.64 9.25 -19.10
N PRO A 35 1.00 10.06 -20.11
CA PRO A 35 0.43 11.39 -20.29
C PRO A 35 -1.10 11.31 -20.47
N ALA A 36 -1.84 12.19 -19.80
CA ALA A 36 -3.30 12.27 -19.92
C ALA A 36 -3.76 12.86 -21.26
N GLU A 37 -2.92 13.67 -21.91
CA GLU A 37 -3.20 14.34 -23.18
C GLU A 37 -1.96 14.21 -24.08
N VAL A 38 -2.11 13.58 -25.25
CA VAL A 38 -1.09 13.63 -26.31
C VAL A 38 -1.39 14.89 -27.12
N LEU A 39 -0.74 16.00 -26.78
CA LEU A 39 -0.64 17.14 -27.72
C LEU A 39 0.33 16.71 -28.82
N GLU A 40 -0.10 16.82 -30.08
CA GLU A 40 0.55 16.22 -31.25
C GLU A 40 1.96 16.79 -31.57
N ASP A 41 2.45 17.79 -30.83
CA ASP A 41 3.63 18.57 -31.19
C ASP A 41 4.74 18.67 -30.12
N GLU A 42 4.67 17.92 -29.01
CA GLU A 42 5.77 17.86 -28.05
C GLU A 42 6.44 16.49 -28.02
N ASP A 43 7.75 16.45 -28.28
CA ASP A 43 8.59 15.26 -28.04
C ASP A 43 8.71 15.03 -26.53
N PRO A 44 7.95 14.09 -25.94
CA PRO A 44 7.82 13.96 -24.48
C PRO A 44 9.08 13.41 -23.81
N VAL A 45 10.10 13.08 -24.62
CA VAL A 45 11.41 12.60 -24.20
C VAL A 45 12.30 13.76 -23.74
N VAL A 46 12.05 14.99 -24.19
CA VAL A 46 12.94 16.15 -23.97
C VAL A 46 12.59 16.95 -22.69
N THR A 47 11.32 16.96 -22.26
CA THR A 47 10.84 17.84 -21.16
C THR A 47 10.77 17.19 -19.78
N MET A 48 10.82 15.86 -19.64
CA MET A 48 10.72 15.19 -18.33
C MET A 48 11.82 14.12 -18.14
N PRO A 49 12.78 14.33 -17.22
CA PRO A 49 13.85 13.37 -16.98
C PRO A 49 13.29 12.05 -16.40
N ARG A 50 13.27 11.00 -17.25
CA ARG A 50 13.16 9.56 -16.91
C ARG A 50 11.83 9.09 -16.30
N ARG A 51 10.90 8.70 -17.18
CA ARG A 51 9.71 7.90 -16.87
C ARG A 51 10.06 6.49 -16.38
N LEU A 52 10.37 6.35 -15.09
CA LEU A 52 10.77 5.09 -14.46
C LEU A 52 9.74 3.96 -14.69
N GLY A 53 8.45 4.29 -14.70
CA GLY A 53 7.32 3.40 -14.91
C GLY A 53 7.15 2.90 -16.35
N LEU A 54 7.84 3.51 -17.33
CA LEU A 54 7.87 3.06 -18.73
C LEU A 54 9.15 2.29 -19.09
N SER A 55 9.96 1.91 -18.10
CA SER A 55 11.13 1.07 -18.36
C SER A 55 10.72 -0.37 -18.69
N GLU A 56 11.46 -1.03 -19.59
CA GLU A 56 11.28 -2.47 -19.90
C GLU A 56 11.38 -3.36 -18.65
N VAL A 57 12.15 -2.90 -17.65
CA VAL A 57 12.29 -3.56 -16.36
C VAL A 57 10.96 -3.55 -15.60
N VAL A 58 10.32 -2.39 -15.48
CA VAL A 58 9.01 -2.27 -14.81
C VAL A 58 7.94 -3.05 -15.56
N GLU A 59 7.93 -3.00 -16.90
CA GLU A 59 6.96 -3.77 -17.69
C GLU A 59 7.13 -5.28 -17.49
N ARG A 60 8.37 -5.79 -17.51
CA ARG A 60 8.67 -7.19 -17.22
C ARG A 60 8.26 -7.56 -15.79
N GLN A 61 8.52 -6.71 -14.80
CA GLN A 61 8.09 -6.95 -13.43
C GLN A 61 6.57 -6.99 -13.30
N ILE A 62 5.83 -6.12 -14.00
CA ILE A 62 4.36 -6.18 -14.04
C ILE A 62 3.89 -7.53 -14.56
N ARG A 63 4.41 -7.99 -15.72
CA ARG A 63 4.02 -9.30 -16.28
C ARG A 63 4.35 -10.47 -15.33
N ASN A 64 5.51 -10.42 -14.67
CA ASN A 64 5.89 -11.44 -13.70
C ASN A 64 4.94 -11.46 -12.49
N TYR A 65 4.62 -10.30 -11.93
CA TYR A 65 3.69 -10.22 -10.80
C TYR A 65 2.24 -10.55 -11.19
N GLU A 66 1.84 -10.36 -12.45
CA GLU A 66 0.56 -10.85 -12.97
C GLU A 66 0.49 -12.38 -12.98
N GLU A 67 1.57 -13.06 -13.39
CA GLU A 67 1.67 -14.52 -13.30
C GLU A 67 1.68 -14.98 -11.84
N ASP A 68 2.41 -14.30 -10.96
CA ASP A 68 2.45 -14.63 -9.53
C ASP A 68 1.08 -14.48 -8.87
N VAL A 69 0.34 -13.42 -9.20
CA VAL A 69 -1.04 -13.24 -8.72
C VAL A 69 -1.92 -14.38 -9.22
N ARG A 70 -1.83 -14.75 -10.50
CA ARG A 70 -2.58 -15.88 -11.07
C ARG A 70 -2.24 -17.21 -10.39
N ARG A 71 -0.98 -17.43 -10.03
CA ARG A 71 -0.49 -18.64 -9.33
C ARG A 71 -0.66 -18.60 -7.81
N GLY A 72 -1.10 -17.48 -7.25
CA GLY A 72 -1.16 -17.29 -5.79
C GLY A 72 0.21 -17.24 -5.10
N VAL A 73 1.28 -16.98 -5.86
CA VAL A 73 2.64 -16.81 -5.33
C VAL A 73 2.68 -15.54 -4.49
N LYS A 74 3.50 -15.58 -3.43
CA LYS A 74 3.73 -14.46 -2.52
C LYS A 74 5.11 -13.85 -2.76
N ALA A 75 5.20 -12.54 -2.62
CA ALA A 75 6.44 -11.80 -2.53
C ALA A 75 7.05 -11.93 -1.12
N THR A 76 8.37 -11.83 -1.09
CA THR A 76 9.21 -11.68 0.10
C THR A 76 9.16 -10.26 0.65
N ASP A 77 9.57 -10.09 1.90
CA ASP A 77 9.80 -8.75 2.46
C ASP A 77 10.86 -7.96 1.67
N GLN A 78 11.91 -8.63 1.17
CA GLN A 78 12.98 -7.98 0.40
C GLN A 78 12.47 -7.46 -0.94
N GLU A 79 11.71 -8.27 -1.69
CA GLU A 79 11.08 -7.85 -2.95
C GLU A 79 10.17 -6.63 -2.72
N PHE A 80 9.44 -6.58 -1.60
CA PHE A 80 8.64 -5.40 -1.24
C PHE A 80 9.50 -4.18 -0.88
N GLU A 81 10.55 -4.35 -0.08
CA GLU A 81 11.49 -3.28 0.27
C GLU A 81 12.15 -2.67 -0.99
N ASP A 82 12.54 -3.51 -1.95
CA ASP A 82 13.14 -3.07 -3.20
C ASP A 82 12.14 -2.30 -4.08
N LEU A 83 10.86 -2.70 -4.07
CA LEU A 83 9.80 -1.96 -4.75
C LEU A 83 9.54 -0.61 -4.10
N VAL A 84 9.52 -0.53 -2.76
CA VAL A 84 9.39 0.76 -2.07
C VAL A 84 10.56 1.68 -2.44
N LYS A 85 11.79 1.17 -2.40
CA LYS A 85 13.00 1.92 -2.79
C LYS A 85 12.96 2.39 -4.25
N LEU A 86 12.27 1.67 -5.14
CA LEU A 86 12.04 2.12 -6.51
C LEU A 86 11.07 3.30 -6.56
N VAL A 87 9.95 3.23 -5.84
CA VAL A 87 8.90 4.26 -5.85
C VAL A 87 9.37 5.56 -5.20
N ILE A 88 10.06 5.50 -4.06
CA ILE A 88 10.55 6.71 -3.35
C ILE A 88 11.62 7.50 -4.10
N ARG A 89 12.12 7.00 -5.24
CA ARG A 89 13.02 7.78 -6.12
C ARG A 89 12.28 8.87 -6.87
N ARG A 90 10.94 8.87 -6.82
CA ARG A 90 10.11 9.86 -7.47
C ARG A 90 9.67 10.96 -6.51
N PRO A 91 9.45 12.19 -7.01
CA PRO A 91 8.92 13.28 -6.19
C PRO A 91 7.44 13.13 -5.83
N ASP A 92 6.67 12.34 -6.59
CA ASP A 92 5.23 12.05 -6.40
C ASP A 92 4.99 10.68 -5.71
N SER A 93 6.02 10.14 -5.03
CA SER A 93 6.01 8.86 -4.32
C SER A 93 4.81 8.72 -3.37
N GLU A 94 4.54 9.76 -2.57
CA GLU A 94 3.43 9.77 -1.61
C GLU A 94 2.08 9.53 -2.30
N GLU A 95 1.82 10.20 -3.42
CA GLU A 95 0.59 10.05 -4.22
C GLU A 95 0.45 8.64 -4.80
N ILE A 96 1.56 8.07 -5.30
CA ILE A 96 1.60 6.70 -5.82
C ILE A 96 1.24 5.70 -4.72
N PHE A 97 1.82 5.83 -3.53
CA PHE A 97 1.50 4.97 -2.40
C PHE A 97 0.04 5.13 -1.97
N LEU A 98 -0.45 6.36 -1.86
CA LEU A 98 -1.84 6.65 -1.51
C LEU A 98 -2.83 5.96 -2.46
N GLU A 99 -2.64 6.14 -3.77
CA GLU A 99 -3.50 5.57 -4.80
C GLU A 99 -3.41 4.03 -4.84
N ALA A 100 -2.20 3.48 -4.72
CA ALA A 100 -2.03 2.03 -4.61
C ALA A 100 -2.78 1.46 -3.41
N GLY A 101 -2.75 2.17 -2.28
CA GLY A 101 -3.46 1.78 -1.06
C GLY A 101 -4.97 1.75 -1.28
N ARG A 102 -5.52 2.79 -1.92
CA ARG A 102 -6.94 2.85 -2.28
C ARG A 102 -7.35 1.69 -3.19
N ARG A 103 -6.58 1.41 -4.24
CA ARG A 103 -6.84 0.28 -5.15
C ARG A 103 -6.77 -1.06 -4.45
N LEU A 104 -5.83 -1.27 -3.53
CA LEU A 104 -5.72 -2.52 -2.76
C LEU A 104 -6.88 -2.75 -1.79
N ALA A 105 -7.57 -1.69 -1.35
CA ALA A 105 -8.79 -1.80 -0.56
C ALA A 105 -10.01 -2.24 -1.38
N LEU A 106 -9.94 -2.13 -2.72
CA LEU A 106 -10.96 -2.60 -3.65
C LEU A 106 -10.59 -4.03 -4.10
N PRO A 107 -11.40 -5.07 -3.81
CA PRO A 107 -11.19 -6.36 -4.46
C PRO A 107 -11.42 -6.23 -5.98
N GLU A 108 -10.60 -6.92 -6.78
CA GLU A 108 -10.98 -7.32 -8.14
C GLU A 108 -12.17 -8.29 -8.00
N GLY A 109 -13.39 -7.80 -8.28
CA GLY A 109 -14.64 -8.50 -7.99
C GLY A 109 -15.48 -7.76 -6.95
N GLY A 110 -16.51 -7.06 -7.43
CA GLY A 110 -17.35 -6.15 -6.65
C GLY A 110 -17.87 -6.74 -5.34
N ILE A 111 -17.93 -5.90 -4.30
CA ILE A 111 -18.59 -6.28 -3.03
C ILE A 111 -20.08 -5.99 -3.19
N PRO A 112 -20.97 -6.87 -2.67
CA PRO A 112 -22.39 -6.57 -2.56
C PRO A 112 -22.58 -5.22 -1.87
N TYR A 113 -23.21 -4.34 -2.63
CA TYR A 113 -23.80 -3.10 -2.16
C TYR A 113 -24.53 -3.34 -0.84
N ARG A 114 -24.37 -2.42 0.10
CA ARG A 114 -25.20 -2.40 1.30
C ARG A 114 -26.59 -1.95 0.83
N ASP A 115 -27.56 -2.85 0.76
CA ASP A 115 -28.95 -2.47 0.49
C ASP A 115 -29.32 -1.30 1.42
N GLY A 116 -29.76 -0.21 0.81
CA GLY A 116 -29.91 1.13 1.39
C GLY A 116 -30.93 1.28 2.52
N GLY A 117 -31.32 0.18 3.19
CA GLY A 117 -32.30 0.15 4.27
C GLY A 117 -31.72 -0.03 5.67
N SER A 118 -30.44 -0.34 5.83
CA SER A 118 -29.89 -0.75 7.14
C SER A 118 -29.18 0.39 7.89
N ARG A 119 -29.93 1.12 8.74
CA ARG A 119 -29.41 2.10 9.73
C ARG A 119 -28.71 1.39 10.88
N TRP A 120 -27.43 1.08 10.72
CA TRP A 120 -26.63 0.58 11.85
C TRP A 120 -26.05 1.77 12.62
N PRO A 121 -25.95 1.69 13.96
CA PRO A 121 -25.23 2.69 14.73
C PRO A 121 -23.77 2.80 14.28
N ASP A 122 -23.22 4.01 14.32
CA ASP A 122 -21.85 4.31 13.88
C ASP A 122 -20.82 3.40 14.55
N VAL A 123 -20.99 3.10 15.83
CA VAL A 123 -20.14 2.18 16.59
C VAL A 123 -19.99 0.84 15.89
N VAL A 124 -21.09 0.29 15.34
CA VAL A 124 -21.04 -1.01 14.65
C VAL A 124 -20.42 -0.88 13.27
N VAL A 125 -20.68 0.22 12.57
CA VAL A 125 -20.10 0.50 11.26
C VAL A 125 -18.58 0.61 11.37
N TYR A 126 -18.07 1.37 12.35
CA TYR A 126 -16.66 1.48 12.64
C TYR A 126 -16.04 0.17 13.13
N ALA A 127 -16.72 -0.61 13.97
CA ALA A 127 -16.24 -1.93 14.38
C ALA A 127 -16.06 -2.88 13.18
N LEU A 128 -16.99 -2.83 12.22
CA LEU A 128 -16.91 -3.59 10.97
C LEU A 128 -15.76 -3.10 10.07
N ALA A 129 -15.59 -1.78 9.94
CA ALA A 129 -14.47 -1.18 9.20
C ALA A 129 -13.13 -1.63 9.77
N ARG A 130 -12.95 -1.54 11.10
CA ARG A 130 -11.76 -2.03 11.81
C ARG A 130 -11.52 -3.53 11.55
N ARG A 131 -12.58 -4.34 11.59
CA ARG A 131 -12.48 -5.79 11.32
C ARG A 131 -12.06 -6.06 9.87
N ARG A 132 -12.60 -5.33 8.90
CA ARG A 132 -12.23 -5.42 7.48
C ARG A 132 -10.79 -5.01 7.24
N ALA A 133 -10.36 -3.86 7.76
CA ALA A 133 -8.98 -3.39 7.68
C ALA A 133 -8.00 -4.44 8.23
N ARG A 134 -8.26 -5.00 9.42
CA ARG A 134 -7.40 -6.05 9.99
C ARG A 134 -7.28 -7.28 9.08
N ARG A 135 -8.40 -7.74 8.49
CA ARG A 135 -8.37 -8.90 7.59
C ARG A 135 -7.62 -8.59 6.30
N LEU A 136 -7.86 -7.41 5.72
CA LEU A 136 -7.20 -6.97 4.50
C LEU A 136 -5.69 -6.88 4.70
N LEU A 137 -5.23 -6.20 5.75
CA LEU A 137 -3.80 -6.07 6.06
C LEU A 137 -3.13 -7.44 6.27
N ARG A 138 -3.78 -8.36 6.99
CA ARG A 138 -3.26 -9.73 7.14
C ARG A 138 -3.21 -10.48 5.81
N ARG A 139 -4.23 -10.33 4.95
CA ARG A 139 -4.27 -10.97 3.63
C ARG A 139 -3.17 -10.43 2.71
N LEU A 140 -2.92 -9.12 2.75
CA LEU A 140 -1.96 -8.44 1.89
C LEU A 140 -0.51 -8.63 2.33
N PHE A 141 -0.23 -8.61 3.64
CA PHE A 141 1.15 -8.64 4.14
C PHE A 141 1.52 -9.97 4.82
N GLY A 142 0.56 -10.88 4.97
CA GLY A 142 0.76 -12.17 5.64
C GLY A 142 1.12 -12.04 7.13
N ARG A 143 1.00 -10.83 7.71
CA ARG A 143 1.30 -10.53 9.12
C ARG A 143 0.42 -9.41 9.64
N ARG A 144 0.43 -9.23 10.96
CA ARG A 144 -0.18 -8.05 11.60
C ARG A 144 0.77 -6.87 11.46
N LEU A 145 0.32 -5.78 10.83
CA LEU A 145 1.09 -4.54 10.73
C LEU A 145 0.77 -3.53 11.85
N GLY A 146 -0.34 -3.70 12.56
CA GLY A 146 -0.77 -2.75 13.58
C GLY A 146 -1.95 -3.20 14.43
N GLY A 147 -2.35 -2.36 15.37
CA GLY A 147 -3.52 -2.48 16.24
C GLY A 147 -4.49 -1.32 16.04
N PHE A 148 -5.70 -1.47 16.57
CA PHE A 148 -6.62 -0.33 16.65
C PHE A 148 -6.70 0.13 18.09
N ALA A 149 -6.56 1.43 18.30
CA ALA A 149 -6.71 2.09 19.58
C ALA A 149 -8.15 2.59 19.77
N ASP A 150 -8.36 3.32 20.87
CA ASP A 150 -9.62 3.99 21.19
C ASP A 150 -9.95 5.08 20.18
N GLY A 151 -11.25 5.37 20.03
CA GLY A 151 -11.80 6.29 19.03
C GLY A 151 -12.69 5.61 17.99
N ALA A 152 -13.19 6.34 17.00
CA ALA A 152 -14.05 5.78 15.94
C ALA A 152 -13.25 4.83 15.03
N PHE A 153 -12.15 5.32 14.46
CA PHE A 153 -11.20 4.53 13.68
C PHE A 153 -9.81 5.11 13.89
N ALA A 154 -9.00 4.43 14.71
CA ALA A 154 -7.62 4.81 14.99
C ALA A 154 -6.73 3.58 14.83
N LEU A 155 -5.98 3.50 13.73
CA LEU A 155 -5.01 2.44 13.47
C LEU A 155 -3.63 2.92 13.95
N GLU A 156 -2.95 2.09 14.72
CA GLU A 156 -1.58 2.33 15.19
C GLU A 156 -0.65 1.21 14.71
N ALA A 157 0.56 1.58 14.31
CA ALA A 157 1.58 0.63 13.90
C ALA A 157 2.97 1.12 14.32
N SER A 158 3.79 0.21 14.84
CA SER A 158 5.19 0.49 15.21
C SER A 158 6.12 -0.51 14.51
N ALA A 159 7.32 -0.03 14.15
CA ALA A 159 8.37 -0.79 13.49
C ALA A 159 7.87 -1.61 12.27
N HIS A 160 6.90 -1.05 11.54
CA HIS A 160 6.25 -1.74 10.44
C HIS A 160 7.10 -1.72 9.16
N LEU A 161 6.71 -2.55 8.18
CA LEU A 161 7.49 -2.73 6.94
C LEU A 161 7.76 -1.40 6.24
N LEU A 162 6.73 -0.56 6.10
CA LEU A 162 6.79 0.68 5.33
C LEU A 162 7.84 1.65 5.87
N VAL A 163 7.90 1.90 7.19
CA VAL A 163 8.91 2.79 7.80
C VAL A 163 10.32 2.20 7.66
N ARG A 164 10.45 0.87 7.72
CA ARG A 164 11.75 0.22 7.48
C ARG A 164 12.21 0.35 6.03
N SER A 165 11.27 0.25 5.08
CA SER A 165 11.54 0.34 3.65
C SER A 165 11.79 1.78 3.19
N ASP A 166 11.22 2.75 3.89
CA ASP A 166 11.26 4.17 3.58
C ASP A 166 11.36 5.01 4.88
N PRO A 167 12.59 5.44 5.23
CA PRO A 167 12.82 6.33 6.36
C PRO A 167 12.26 7.75 6.18
N GLY A 168 11.86 8.17 4.97
CA GLY A 168 11.24 9.47 4.69
C GLY A 168 9.75 9.51 5.03
N GLY A 169 9.07 8.36 4.92
CA GLY A 169 7.71 8.16 5.42
C GLY A 169 6.61 8.21 4.36
N ASP A 170 6.91 8.49 3.11
CA ASP A 170 5.98 8.48 1.97
C ASP A 170 5.24 7.15 1.84
N ALA A 171 5.93 6.03 2.10
CA ALA A 171 5.35 4.70 2.05
C ALA A 171 4.20 4.51 3.06
N CYS A 172 4.11 5.34 4.10
CA CYS A 172 2.97 5.34 5.03
C CYS A 172 1.66 5.76 4.35
N ALA A 173 1.71 6.51 3.25
CA ALA A 173 0.53 6.87 2.47
C ALA A 173 -0.18 5.64 1.90
N LEU A 174 0.52 4.50 1.71
CA LEU A 174 -0.09 3.22 1.36
C LEU A 174 -1.13 2.79 2.40
N MET A 175 -0.81 2.96 3.68
CA MET A 175 -1.72 2.67 4.78
C MET A 175 -2.87 3.68 4.84
N THR A 176 -2.60 4.96 4.59
CA THR A 176 -3.63 6.00 4.47
C THR A 176 -4.65 5.64 3.40
N GLY A 177 -4.20 5.28 2.20
CA GLY A 177 -5.07 4.89 1.09
C GLY A 177 -5.86 3.62 1.35
N LEU A 178 -5.23 2.61 1.96
CA LEU A 178 -5.90 1.37 2.39
C LEU A 178 -7.02 1.65 3.38
N CYS A 179 -6.75 2.47 4.40
CA CYS A 179 -7.75 2.84 5.41
C CYS A 179 -8.90 3.64 4.77
N HIS A 180 -8.57 4.59 3.90
CA HIS A 180 -9.55 5.37 3.15
C HIS A 180 -10.48 4.48 2.34
N GLY A 181 -9.93 3.60 1.50
CA GLY A 181 -10.74 2.71 0.68
C GLY A 181 -11.55 1.69 1.49
N VAL A 182 -11.10 1.27 2.68
CA VAL A 182 -11.92 0.43 3.57
C VAL A 182 -13.10 1.23 4.15
N LEU A 183 -12.86 2.48 4.52
CA LEU A 183 -13.86 3.34 5.13
C LEU A 183 -14.90 3.81 4.11
N GLU A 184 -14.52 4.26 2.91
CA GLU A 184 -15.45 4.64 1.83
C GLU A 184 -16.44 3.52 1.47
N ARG A 185 -16.03 2.27 1.65
CA ARG A 185 -16.90 1.11 1.40
C ARG A 185 -17.81 0.76 2.57
N THR A 186 -17.46 1.21 3.76
CA THR A 186 -18.15 0.83 5.00
C THR A 186 -19.08 1.95 5.48
N LEU A 187 -18.60 3.19 5.37
CA LEU A 187 -19.29 4.44 5.60
C LEU A 187 -19.86 4.93 4.27
N LEU A 188 -21.15 5.29 4.24
CA LEU A 188 -21.77 5.93 3.07
C LEU A 188 -21.51 7.45 3.04
N CYS A 189 -20.50 7.93 3.76
CA CYS A 189 -20.15 9.34 3.89
C CYS A 189 -18.68 9.59 3.58
N ARG A 190 -18.36 10.83 3.17
CA ARG A 190 -16.99 11.27 2.92
C ARG A 190 -16.26 11.44 4.24
N CYS A 191 -15.33 10.54 4.53
CA CYS A 191 -14.48 10.59 5.71
C CYS A 191 -13.03 10.81 5.28
N GLU A 192 -12.34 11.72 5.95
CA GLU A 192 -10.91 11.91 5.73
C GLU A 192 -10.12 11.00 6.67
N VAL A 193 -9.12 10.31 6.13
CA VAL A 193 -8.13 9.58 6.94
C VAL A 193 -6.86 10.40 7.00
N VAL A 194 -6.47 10.80 8.21
CA VAL A 194 -5.27 11.60 8.45
C VAL A 194 -4.22 10.76 9.14
N HIS A 195 -2.98 10.82 8.65
CA HIS A 195 -1.81 10.22 9.27
C HIS A 195 -1.23 11.19 10.31
N THR A 196 -1.76 11.13 11.55
CA THR A 196 -1.52 12.12 12.61
C THR A 196 -0.16 12.00 13.28
N LEU A 197 0.37 10.78 13.44
CA LEU A 197 1.71 10.51 13.98
C LEU A 197 2.47 9.61 13.00
N CYS A 198 3.78 9.79 12.87
CA CYS A 198 4.64 9.01 11.97
C CYS A 198 6.02 8.74 12.59
N GLN A 199 6.41 7.46 12.66
CA GLN A 199 7.73 7.08 13.14
C GLN A 199 8.88 7.61 12.29
N ALA A 200 8.70 7.72 10.97
CA ALA A 200 9.71 8.33 10.10
C ALA A 200 9.96 9.82 10.44
N ARG A 201 9.00 10.50 11.08
CA ARG A 201 9.12 11.88 11.56
C ARG A 201 9.58 12.00 13.01
N GLY A 202 9.90 10.89 13.66
CA GLY A 202 10.38 10.85 15.05
C GLY A 202 9.32 10.53 16.11
N ASP A 203 8.07 10.27 15.73
CA ASP A 203 7.05 9.82 16.68
C ASP A 203 7.29 8.37 17.15
N GLU A 204 6.71 7.97 18.29
CA GLU A 204 6.87 6.61 18.83
C GLU A 204 6.22 5.54 17.93
N HIS A 205 5.12 5.89 17.26
CA HIS A 205 4.36 5.00 16.39
C HIS A 205 3.69 5.81 15.27
N CYS A 206 3.29 5.11 14.20
CA CYS A 206 2.45 5.69 13.16
C CYS A 206 0.99 5.57 13.57
N ARG A 207 0.20 6.62 13.35
CA ARG A 207 -1.22 6.68 13.72
C ARG A 207 -2.06 7.24 12.57
N TRP A 208 -3.09 6.48 12.17
CA TRP A 208 -4.08 6.91 11.18
C TRP A 208 -5.46 7.01 11.83
N GLU A 209 -6.08 8.17 11.70
CA GLU A 209 -7.37 8.46 12.30
C GLU A 209 -8.36 9.00 11.29
N VAL A 210 -9.64 8.72 11.53
CA VAL A 210 -10.71 9.39 10.81
C VAL A 210 -10.93 10.78 11.38
N ARG A 211 -10.95 11.79 10.52
CA ARG A 211 -11.53 13.11 10.84
C ARG A 211 -12.92 13.19 10.22
N ALA A 212 -13.88 13.63 11.01
CA ALA A 212 -15.19 13.95 10.48
C ALA A 212 -15.04 15.17 9.56
N SER A 213 -15.35 15.01 8.28
CA SER A 213 -15.62 16.13 7.40
C SER A 213 -16.92 16.76 7.90
N GLY A 214 -16.84 17.99 8.42
CA GLY A 214 -18.00 18.74 8.91
C GLY A 214 -19.06 18.98 7.85
#